data_AF-A0A1E4SYN0-F1
#
_entry.id   AF-A0A1E4SYN0-F1
#
_cell.length_a   1.000
_cell.length_b   1.000
_cell.length_c   1.000
_cell.angle_alpha   90.00
_cell.angle_beta   90.00
_cell.angle_gamma   90.00
#
_symmetry.space_group_name_H-M   'P 1'
#
loop_
_entity.id
_entity.type
_entity.pdbx_description
1 polymer ?
#
loop_
_entity_poly.entity_id
_entity_poly.type
_entity_poly.pdbx_seq_one_letter_code
_entity_poly.pdbx_strand_id
1 'polypeptide(L)'
;MTTKSNFLDTPLKISNVKQSNWDKLYKVSDYALDYNLHLFKGIRDARLNGQQELLDFRRSIFDSVPEDYKKMLFYGIDDVTGTLECTTTARLQERLLGLLIFERHRRDIALLNALLAEGGSDKKVETIELGDPYVYEIKSVLFKGFQGREESDDNEGDKEKNKTGGKFMKFAMIQNLEFDYEHELADEEADEEDSEEIRCDDDLLEQFLTDDIVSFNDSLKKLKIEGKSDDDIMKYIVEECRIGKVFIPMAGGTIFSGED
;
A
#
# COMPACT_ATOMS: atom_id res chain seq x y z
N MET A 1 -19.41 26.16 12.15
CA MET A 1 -18.71 25.62 10.97
C MET A 1 -18.76 24.11 11.10
N THR A 2 -19.56 23.44 10.28
CA THR A 2 -19.49 21.99 10.12
C THR A 2 -18.17 21.70 9.41
N THR A 3 -17.19 21.15 10.14
CA THR A 3 -16.05 20.47 9.53
C THR A 3 -16.61 19.38 8.65
N LYS A 4 -16.58 19.61 7.32
CA LYS A 4 -16.92 18.57 6.35
C LYS A 4 -15.76 17.56 6.37
N SER A 5 -16.11 16.28 6.40
CA SER A 5 -15.14 15.17 6.46
C SER A 5 -14.51 14.97 5.10
N ASN A 6 -13.17 15.02 5.01
CA ASN A 6 -12.42 14.48 3.88
C ASN A 6 -12.72 12.97 3.77
N PHE A 7 -12.72 12.39 2.56
CA PHE A 7 -12.96 10.94 2.39
C PHE A 7 -11.89 10.10 3.11
N LEU A 8 -10.67 10.64 3.26
CA LEU A 8 -9.60 10.02 4.05
C LEU A 8 -9.96 9.84 5.53
N ASP A 9 -10.88 10.65 6.07
CA ASP A 9 -11.37 10.55 7.45
C ASP A 9 -12.61 9.65 7.58
N THR A 10 -13.24 9.30 6.45
CA THR A 10 -14.42 8.44 6.47
C THR A 10 -14.03 6.98 6.69
N PRO A 11 -14.78 6.22 7.52
CA PRO A 11 -14.53 4.79 7.67
C PRO A 11 -14.59 4.07 6.32
N LEU A 12 -13.63 3.18 6.08
CA LEU A 12 -13.57 2.39 4.86
C LEU A 12 -14.76 1.43 4.80
N LYS A 13 -15.48 1.42 3.67
CA LYS A 13 -16.62 0.54 3.45
C LYS A 13 -16.61 -0.08 2.08
N ILE A 14 -16.83 -1.40 2.01
CA ILE A 14 -16.89 -2.15 0.74
C ILE A 14 -18.01 -1.60 -0.15
N SER A 15 -19.13 -1.23 0.49
CA SER A 15 -20.33 -0.73 -0.17
C SER A 15 -20.16 0.61 -0.88
N ASN A 16 -19.07 1.34 -0.63
CA ASN A 16 -18.78 2.63 -1.26
C ASN A 16 -18.03 2.50 -2.60
N VAL A 17 -17.52 1.30 -2.93
CA VAL A 17 -16.73 1.05 -4.15
C VAL A 17 -17.62 0.49 -5.25
N LYS A 18 -17.47 0.99 -6.48
CA LYS A 18 -18.22 0.52 -7.65
C LYS A 18 -17.94 -0.95 -7.94
N GLN A 19 -18.98 -1.69 -8.32
CA GLN A 19 -18.86 -3.10 -8.70
C GLN A 19 -17.85 -3.33 -9.83
N SER A 20 -17.71 -2.40 -10.78
CA SER A 20 -16.73 -2.48 -11.86
C SER A 20 -15.28 -2.53 -11.37
N ASN A 21 -14.97 -1.82 -10.28
CA ASN A 21 -13.64 -1.84 -9.68
C ASN A 21 -13.41 -3.11 -8.87
N TRP A 22 -14.44 -3.63 -8.20
CA TRP A 22 -14.37 -4.98 -7.60
C TRP A 22 -14.17 -6.08 -8.64
N ASP A 23 -14.84 -5.99 -9.80
CA ASP A 23 -14.70 -6.95 -10.88
C ASP A 23 -13.29 -6.92 -11.50
N LYS A 24 -12.66 -5.75 -11.60
CA LYS A 24 -11.25 -5.61 -11.98
C LYS A 24 -10.33 -6.18 -10.90
N LEU A 25 -10.55 -5.82 -9.64
CA LEU A 25 -9.75 -6.30 -8.52
C LEU A 25 -9.81 -7.82 -8.39
N TYR A 26 -10.95 -8.44 -8.69
CA TYR A 26 -11.11 -9.91 -8.76
C TYR A 26 -10.20 -10.58 -9.79
N LYS A 27 -9.85 -9.89 -10.88
CA LYS A 27 -8.96 -10.42 -11.93
C LYS A 27 -7.48 -10.40 -11.52
N VAL A 28 -7.11 -9.56 -10.55
CA VAL A 28 -5.75 -9.49 -10.03
C VAL A 28 -5.35 -10.84 -9.45
N SER A 29 -4.17 -11.33 -9.79
CA SER A 29 -3.69 -12.62 -9.31
C SER A 29 -3.50 -12.62 -7.78
N ASP A 30 -3.65 -13.78 -7.13
CA ASP A 30 -3.35 -13.91 -5.70
C ASP A 30 -1.91 -13.53 -5.37
N TYR A 31 -0.96 -13.79 -6.28
CA TYR A 31 0.44 -13.39 -6.09
C TYR A 31 0.60 -11.87 -6.08
N ALA A 32 0.04 -11.15 -7.05
CA ALA A 32 0.13 -9.69 -7.12
C ALA A 32 -0.62 -9.02 -5.94
N LEU A 33 -1.79 -9.55 -5.58
CA LEU A 33 -2.55 -9.08 -4.43
C LEU A 33 -1.76 -9.26 -3.14
N ASP A 34 -1.29 -10.48 -2.86
CA ASP A 34 -0.60 -10.81 -1.61
C ASP A 34 0.77 -10.11 -1.50
N TYR A 35 1.46 -9.89 -2.62
CA TYR A 35 2.71 -9.13 -2.64
C TYR A 35 2.49 -7.66 -2.26
N ASN A 36 1.46 -7.00 -2.80
CA ASN A 36 1.13 -5.62 -2.40
C ASN A 36 0.61 -5.55 -0.97
N LEU A 37 -0.19 -6.52 -0.52
CA LEU A 37 -0.59 -6.63 0.89
C LEU A 37 0.63 -6.71 1.80
N HIS A 38 1.61 -7.55 1.45
CA HIS A 38 2.85 -7.71 2.20
C HIS A 38 3.64 -6.40 2.24
N LEU A 39 3.83 -5.76 1.07
CA LEU A 39 4.53 -4.48 0.95
C LEU A 39 3.87 -3.38 1.76
N PHE A 40 2.57 -3.15 1.60
CA PHE A 40 1.87 -2.06 2.28
C PHE A 40 1.74 -2.28 3.78
N LYS A 41 1.49 -3.53 4.20
CA LYS A 41 1.47 -3.88 5.62
C LYS A 41 2.85 -3.66 6.25
N GLY A 42 3.93 -4.10 5.59
CA GLY A 42 5.30 -3.88 6.06
C GLY A 42 5.64 -2.40 6.23
N ILE A 43 5.26 -1.55 5.27
CA ILE A 43 5.48 -0.10 5.35
C ILE A 43 4.64 0.53 6.47
N ARG A 44 3.37 0.14 6.62
CA ARG A 44 2.52 0.61 7.72
C ARG A 44 3.10 0.23 9.08
N ASP A 45 3.50 -1.02 9.25
CA ASP A 45 4.04 -1.51 10.52
C ASP A 45 5.40 -0.86 10.82
N ALA A 46 6.22 -0.56 9.81
CA ALA A 46 7.43 0.24 9.96
C ALA A 46 7.13 1.66 10.45
N ARG A 47 6.09 2.33 9.93
CA ARG A 47 5.67 3.64 10.44
C ARG A 47 5.22 3.61 11.89
N LEU A 48 4.39 2.63 12.26
CA LEU A 48 3.85 2.51 13.62
C LEU A 48 4.94 2.19 14.65
N ASN A 49 5.89 1.33 14.28
CA ASN A 49 6.96 0.92 15.19
C ASN A 49 8.16 1.88 15.19
N GLY A 50 8.35 2.63 14.11
CA GLY A 50 9.49 3.52 13.86
C GLY A 50 9.20 5.01 14.03
N GLN A 51 8.14 5.41 14.75
CA GLN A 51 7.70 6.80 14.83
C GLN A 51 8.81 7.79 15.19
N GLN A 52 9.66 7.47 16.17
CA GLN A 52 10.75 8.35 16.59
C GLN A 52 11.77 8.56 15.46
N GLU A 53 12.13 7.50 14.73
CA GLU A 53 13.08 7.57 13.62
C GLU A 53 12.50 8.37 12.44
N LEU A 54 11.20 8.26 12.17
CA LEU A 54 10.52 9.11 11.17
C LEU A 54 10.48 10.58 11.59
N LEU A 55 10.23 10.86 12.85
CA LEU A 55 10.21 12.21 13.40
C LEU A 55 11.60 12.86 13.32
N ASP A 56 12.64 12.13 13.74
CA ASP A 56 14.03 12.58 13.64
C ASP A 56 14.44 12.81 12.18
N PHE A 57 14.02 11.92 11.28
CA PHE A 57 14.25 12.05 9.84
C PHE A 57 13.59 13.32 9.27
N ARG A 58 12.31 13.58 9.57
CA ARG A 58 11.61 14.77 9.08
C ARG A 58 12.26 16.04 9.61
N ARG A 59 12.58 16.11 10.91
CA ARG A 59 13.33 17.25 11.47
C ARG A 59 14.66 17.49 10.76
N SER A 60 15.43 16.42 10.52
CA SER A 60 16.72 16.52 9.84
C SER A 60 16.58 17.08 8.42
N ILE A 61 15.55 16.67 7.68
CA ILE A 61 15.29 17.23 6.33
C ILE A 61 14.98 18.72 6.44
N PHE A 62 14.05 19.10 7.31
CA PHE A 62 13.72 20.51 7.53
C PHE A 62 14.92 21.37 7.93
N ASP A 63 15.78 20.87 8.82
CA ASP A 63 16.98 21.60 9.25
C ASP A 63 18.02 21.75 8.13
N SER A 64 18.03 20.83 7.16
CA SER A 64 18.98 20.84 6.03
C SER A 64 18.56 21.71 4.85
N VAL A 65 17.27 22.01 4.73
CA VAL A 65 16.72 22.79 3.62
C VAL A 65 16.87 24.30 3.93
N PRO A 66 17.29 25.14 2.96
CA PRO A 66 17.42 26.58 3.21
C PRO A 66 16.08 27.19 3.61
N GLU A 67 16.13 28.21 4.48
CA GLU A 67 14.93 28.81 5.11
C GLU A 67 13.86 29.24 4.09
N ASP A 68 14.27 29.76 2.93
CA ASP A 68 13.37 30.21 1.86
C ASP A 68 12.52 29.07 1.24
N TYR A 69 12.98 27.83 1.36
CA TYR A 69 12.33 26.63 0.81
C TYR A 69 11.62 25.80 1.89
N LYS A 70 11.83 26.05 3.18
CA LYS A 70 11.18 25.27 4.26
C LYS A 70 9.66 25.35 4.18
N LYS A 71 9.11 26.51 3.80
CA LYS A 71 7.68 26.75 3.57
C LYS A 71 7.06 25.98 2.39
N MET A 72 7.88 25.23 1.64
CA MET A 72 7.38 24.38 0.56
C MET A 72 7.16 22.95 1.05
N LEU A 73 7.77 22.55 2.17
CA LEU A 73 7.69 21.21 2.71
C LEU A 73 6.67 21.17 3.84
N PHE A 74 5.91 20.07 3.88
CA PHE A 74 4.98 19.78 4.95
C PHE A 74 5.70 19.39 6.24
N TYR A 75 5.63 20.28 7.25
CA TYR A 75 6.32 20.08 8.52
C TYR A 75 5.68 18.96 9.33
N GLY A 76 4.35 18.93 9.43
CA GLY A 76 3.60 17.80 9.97
C GLY A 76 4.10 17.28 11.33
N ILE A 77 4.67 18.14 12.17
CA ILE A 77 5.13 17.82 13.53
C ILE A 77 4.46 18.80 14.48
N ASP A 78 3.73 18.28 15.45
CA ASP A 78 3.25 19.07 16.57
C ASP A 78 4.39 19.22 17.60
N ASP A 79 4.97 20.41 17.71
CA ASP A 79 6.07 20.68 18.63
C ASP A 79 5.68 20.58 20.12
N VAL A 80 4.39 20.66 20.44
CA VAL A 80 3.88 20.55 21.83
C VAL A 80 3.76 19.10 22.26
N THR A 81 3.19 18.26 21.40
CA THR A 81 2.95 16.84 21.71
C THR A 81 4.07 15.93 21.20
N GLY A 82 4.92 16.42 20.31
CA GLY A 82 5.91 15.62 19.57
C GLY A 82 5.27 14.59 18.64
N THR A 83 4.01 14.80 18.25
CA THR A 83 3.31 13.86 17.37
C THR A 83 3.62 14.15 15.91
N LEU A 84 3.77 13.07 15.13
CA LEU A 84 4.06 13.12 13.72
C LEU A 84 2.76 12.90 12.94
N GLU A 85 2.38 13.88 12.15
CA GLU A 85 1.25 13.78 11.25
C GLU A 85 1.61 12.95 10.01
N CYS A 86 0.66 12.10 9.61
CA CYS A 86 0.80 11.29 8.40
C CYS A 86 0.57 12.14 7.16
N THR A 87 1.43 11.97 6.15
CA THR A 87 1.25 12.60 4.83
C THR A 87 -0.01 12.08 4.14
N THR A 88 -0.54 12.85 3.20
CA THR A 88 -1.67 12.44 2.35
C THR A 88 -1.39 11.11 1.66
N THR A 89 -0.19 10.97 1.09
CA THR A 89 0.22 9.74 0.41
C THR A 89 0.24 8.52 1.34
N ALA A 90 0.75 8.68 2.57
CA ALA A 90 0.76 7.59 3.54
C ALA A 90 -0.67 7.18 3.91
N ARG A 91 -1.56 8.15 4.11
CA ARG A 91 -2.99 7.91 4.40
C ARG A 91 -3.70 7.21 3.23
N LEU A 92 -3.43 7.62 1.99
CA LEU A 92 -3.95 6.96 0.78
C LEU A 92 -3.48 5.50 0.67
N GLN A 93 -2.19 5.23 0.92
CA GLN A 93 -1.70 3.85 0.89
C GLN A 93 -2.30 2.99 2.00
N GLU A 94 -2.51 3.53 3.21
CA GLU A 94 -3.22 2.82 4.27
C GLU A 94 -4.65 2.49 3.87
N ARG A 95 -5.34 3.46 3.29
CA ARG A 95 -6.70 3.27 2.79
C ARG A 95 -6.76 2.19 1.70
N LEU A 96 -5.83 2.19 0.75
CA LEU A 96 -5.72 1.15 -0.28
C LEU A 96 -5.41 -0.21 0.34
N LEU A 97 -4.50 -0.29 1.32
CA LEU A 97 -4.25 -1.54 2.06
C LEU A 97 -5.55 -2.10 2.66
N GLY A 98 -6.40 -1.26 3.25
CA GLY A 98 -7.71 -1.68 3.73
C GLY A 98 -8.58 -2.30 2.64
N LEU A 99 -8.64 -1.69 1.45
CA LEU A 99 -9.40 -2.20 0.30
C LEU A 99 -8.87 -3.55 -0.19
N LEU A 100 -7.54 -3.70 -0.26
CA LEU A 100 -6.91 -4.97 -0.64
C LEU A 100 -7.16 -6.07 0.39
N ILE A 101 -7.21 -5.73 1.68
CA ILE A 101 -7.56 -6.68 2.74
C ILE A 101 -9.01 -7.15 2.60
N PHE A 102 -9.94 -6.25 2.27
CA PHE A 102 -11.33 -6.63 2.00
C PHE A 102 -11.44 -7.60 0.83
N GLU A 103 -10.69 -7.38 -0.25
CA GLU A 103 -10.63 -8.34 -1.36
C GLU A 103 -10.08 -9.70 -0.92
N ARG A 104 -8.97 -9.71 -0.17
CA ARG A 104 -8.38 -10.95 0.34
C ARG A 104 -9.36 -11.71 1.23
N HIS A 105 -10.05 -11.01 2.12
CA HIS A 105 -11.10 -11.58 2.97
C HIS A 105 -12.23 -12.21 2.14
N ARG A 106 -12.70 -11.51 1.10
CA ARG A 106 -13.71 -12.02 0.17
C ARG A 106 -13.25 -13.29 -0.53
N ARG A 107 -11.99 -13.34 -0.99
CA ARG A 107 -11.39 -14.52 -1.63
C ARG A 107 -11.24 -15.70 -0.66
N ASP A 108 -10.82 -15.44 0.57
CA ASP A 108 -10.67 -16.47 1.59
C ASP A 108 -12.03 -17.12 1.93
N ILE A 109 -13.11 -16.33 2.02
CA ILE A 109 -14.46 -16.87 2.19
C ILE A 109 -14.92 -17.66 0.96
N ALA A 110 -14.63 -17.18 -0.25
CA ALA A 110 -14.96 -17.91 -1.48
C ALA A 110 -14.25 -19.28 -1.53
N LEU A 111 -12.96 -19.31 -1.17
CA LEU A 111 -12.19 -20.55 -1.07
C LEU A 111 -12.73 -21.49 0.01
N LEU A 112 -13.06 -20.96 1.19
CA LEU A 112 -13.65 -21.74 2.27
C LEU A 112 -14.99 -22.37 1.84
N ASN A 113 -15.84 -21.60 1.17
CA ASN A 113 -17.11 -22.10 0.65
C ASN A 113 -16.92 -23.19 -0.41
N ALA A 114 -15.92 -23.07 -1.28
CA ALA A 114 -15.58 -24.12 -2.24
C ALA A 114 -15.18 -25.42 -1.53
N LEU A 115 -14.30 -25.33 -0.52
CA LEU A 115 -13.87 -26.49 0.27
C LEU A 115 -15.02 -27.13 1.06
N LEU A 116 -15.94 -26.33 1.62
CA LEU A 116 -17.13 -26.84 2.30
C LEU A 116 -18.05 -27.61 1.34
N ALA A 117 -18.24 -27.09 0.13
CA ALA A 117 -19.04 -27.75 -0.90
C ALA A 117 -18.40 -29.07 -1.37
N GLU A 118 -17.08 -29.09 -1.58
CA GLU A 118 -16.32 -30.32 -1.90
C GLU A 118 -16.42 -31.38 -0.78
N GLY A 119 -16.45 -30.93 0.48
CA GLY A 119 -16.67 -31.76 1.66
C GLY A 119 -18.13 -32.22 1.86
N GLY A 120 -19.05 -31.90 0.94
CA GLY A 120 -20.46 -32.27 1.02
C GLY A 120 -21.26 -31.51 2.07
N SER A 121 -20.80 -30.32 2.48
CA SER A 121 -21.53 -29.46 3.41
C SER A 121 -22.42 -28.47 2.68
N ASP A 122 -23.69 -28.39 3.09
CA ASP A 122 -24.62 -27.35 2.63
C ASP A 122 -24.42 -25.99 3.33
N LYS A 123 -23.43 -25.89 4.23
CA LYS A 123 -23.14 -24.64 4.95
C LYS A 123 -22.43 -23.67 4.02
N LYS A 124 -22.95 -22.44 3.98
CA LYS A 124 -22.32 -21.31 3.28
C LYS A 124 -21.95 -20.24 4.29
N VAL A 125 -20.72 -19.77 4.20
CA VAL A 125 -20.21 -18.62 4.93
C VAL A 125 -20.48 -17.38 4.09
N GLU A 126 -21.20 -16.41 4.65
CA GLU A 126 -21.43 -15.13 4.00
C GLU A 126 -20.23 -14.21 4.18
N THR A 127 -19.96 -13.37 3.18
CA THR A 127 -18.97 -12.30 3.31
C THR A 127 -19.52 -11.21 4.22
N ILE A 128 -18.77 -10.91 5.28
CA ILE A 128 -19.08 -9.85 6.22
C ILE A 128 -18.17 -8.66 5.97
N GLU A 129 -18.70 -7.46 6.19
CA GLU A 129 -17.89 -6.25 6.22
C GLU A 129 -17.10 -6.21 7.53
N LEU A 130 -15.77 -6.24 7.42
CA LEU A 130 -14.83 -6.06 8.53
C LEU A 130 -15.00 -4.67 9.14
N GLY A 131 -15.19 -4.59 10.46
CA GLY A 131 -15.25 -3.32 11.18
C GLY A 131 -13.90 -2.58 11.23
N ASP A 132 -12.82 -3.35 11.32
CA ASP A 132 -11.45 -2.86 11.13
C ASP A 132 -10.74 -3.86 10.19
N PRO A 133 -10.36 -3.49 8.95
CA PRO A 133 -9.66 -4.40 8.06
C PRO A 133 -8.25 -4.73 8.56
N TYR A 134 -7.59 -3.84 9.31
CA TYR A 134 -6.16 -4.00 9.64
C TYR A 134 -5.89 -5.09 10.69
N VAL A 135 -6.93 -5.54 11.41
CA VAL A 135 -6.84 -6.68 12.35
C VAL A 135 -7.06 -8.03 11.67
N TYR A 136 -7.41 -8.05 10.38
CA TYR A 136 -7.62 -9.29 9.64
C TYR A 136 -6.31 -10.07 9.48
N GLU A 137 -6.34 -11.34 9.86
CA GLU A 137 -5.22 -12.26 9.66
C GLU A 137 -5.27 -12.85 8.25
N ILE A 138 -4.33 -12.44 7.39
CA ILE A 138 -4.19 -12.99 6.04
C ILE A 138 -3.58 -14.40 6.12
N LYS A 139 -4.37 -15.41 5.73
CA LYS A 139 -3.97 -16.83 5.83
C LYS A 139 -3.32 -17.40 4.59
N SER A 140 -3.22 -16.62 3.52
CA SER A 140 -2.63 -17.07 2.27
C SER A 140 -1.21 -17.61 2.44
N VAL A 141 -0.94 -18.75 1.80
CA VAL A 141 0.40 -19.37 1.80
C VAL A 141 1.42 -18.47 1.10
N LEU A 142 1.01 -17.74 0.06
CA LEU A 142 1.91 -16.80 -0.63
C LEU A 142 2.32 -15.66 0.30
N PHE A 143 1.34 -15.04 0.96
CA PHE A 143 1.57 -13.99 1.95
C PHE A 143 2.50 -14.45 3.08
N LYS A 144 2.21 -15.62 3.68
CA LYS A 144 3.08 -16.23 4.71
C LYS A 144 4.48 -16.55 4.18
N GLY A 145 4.58 -16.96 2.92
CA GLY A 145 5.85 -17.19 2.24
C GLY A 145 6.69 -15.92 2.12
N PHE A 146 6.08 -14.76 1.92
CA PHE A 146 6.78 -13.48 1.95
C PHE A 146 7.28 -13.16 3.37
N GLN A 147 6.42 -13.29 4.39
CA GLN A 147 6.80 -13.05 5.79
C GLN A 147 7.94 -13.97 6.27
N GLY A 148 7.88 -15.27 5.98
CA GLY A 148 8.89 -16.23 6.43
C GLY A 148 10.28 -16.04 5.80
N ARG A 149 10.37 -15.40 4.63
CA ARG A 149 11.66 -15.00 4.03
C ARG A 149 12.33 -13.87 4.82
N GLU A 150 11.55 -13.02 5.47
CA GLU A 150 12.08 -11.92 6.29
C GLU A 150 12.61 -12.43 7.63
N GLU A 151 11.89 -13.36 8.26
CA GLU A 151 12.30 -13.95 9.55
C GLU A 151 13.55 -14.85 9.43
N SER A 152 13.82 -15.41 8.25
CA SER A 152 15.01 -16.22 8.00
C SER A 152 16.26 -15.37 7.78
N ASP A 153 16.14 -14.20 7.16
CA ASP A 153 17.21 -13.21 7.03
C ASP A 153 17.63 -12.61 8.40
N ASP A 154 16.72 -12.57 9.38
CA ASP A 154 16.97 -12.01 10.72
C ASP A 154 17.69 -12.99 11.70
N ASN A 155 17.78 -14.28 11.36
CA ASN A 155 18.37 -15.32 12.24
C ASN A 155 19.85 -15.66 11.93
N GLU A 156 20.45 -15.09 10.88
CA GLU A 156 21.87 -15.23 10.60
C GLU A 156 22.72 -14.26 11.44
N GLY A 157 22.98 -14.62 12.70
CA GLY A 157 24.26 -14.42 13.41
C GLY A 157 24.79 -13.01 13.72
N ASP A 158 24.36 -11.95 13.03
CA ASP A 158 24.87 -10.60 13.21
C ASP A 158 23.79 -9.68 13.78
N LYS A 159 24.08 -9.18 15.00
CA LYS A 159 23.33 -8.13 15.71
C LYS A 159 23.50 -6.75 15.05
N GLU A 160 23.48 -6.68 13.72
CA GLU A 160 23.25 -5.43 12.99
C GLU A 160 21.76 -5.35 12.63
N LYS A 161 20.99 -4.84 13.60
CA LYS A 161 19.61 -4.32 13.51
C LYS A 161 18.93 -4.46 12.13
N ASN A 162 17.89 -5.29 12.06
CA ASN A 162 16.73 -5.14 11.17
C ASN A 162 17.05 -4.84 9.68
N LYS A 163 17.69 -5.74 8.95
CA LYS A 163 17.91 -5.54 7.50
C LYS A 163 16.59 -5.50 6.71
N THR A 164 15.56 -6.22 7.14
CA THR A 164 14.26 -6.29 6.45
C THR A 164 13.29 -5.21 6.91
N GLY A 165 13.19 -4.98 8.22
CA GLY A 165 12.54 -3.78 8.77
C GLY A 165 13.11 -2.48 8.18
N GLY A 166 14.42 -2.45 7.92
CA GLY A 166 15.08 -1.34 7.24
C GLY A 166 14.63 -1.12 5.79
N LYS A 167 14.17 -2.16 5.05
CA LYS A 167 13.67 -2.00 3.68
C LYS A 167 12.31 -1.28 3.67
N PHE A 168 11.38 -1.69 4.53
CA PHE A 168 10.10 -0.99 4.66
C PHE A 168 10.26 0.39 5.29
N MET A 169 11.20 0.54 6.24
CA MET A 169 11.47 1.83 6.85
C MET A 169 11.95 2.87 5.82
N LYS A 170 12.73 2.48 4.80
CA LYS A 170 13.09 3.38 3.70
C LYS A 170 11.85 3.91 2.96
N PHE A 171 10.91 3.04 2.60
CA PHE A 171 9.66 3.48 1.97
C PHE A 171 8.82 4.33 2.92
N ALA A 172 8.78 3.99 4.21
CA ALA A 172 8.10 4.79 5.22
C ALA A 172 8.72 6.19 5.34
N MET A 173 10.05 6.31 5.32
CA MET A 173 10.76 7.58 5.32
C MET A 173 10.47 8.39 4.06
N ILE A 174 10.47 7.77 2.88
CA ILE A 174 10.14 8.48 1.62
C ILE A 174 8.69 8.98 1.66
N GLN A 175 7.75 8.14 2.12
CA GLN A 175 6.36 8.56 2.34
C GLN A 175 6.21 9.62 3.42
N ASN A 176 7.23 9.81 4.25
CA ASN A 176 7.28 10.83 5.29
C ASN A 176 7.77 12.19 4.75
N LEU A 177 7.85 12.40 3.45
CA LEU A 177 8.17 13.70 2.84
C LEU A 177 7.05 14.11 1.94
N GLU A 178 6.51 15.32 2.10
CA GLU A 178 5.40 15.83 1.31
C GLU A 178 5.61 17.33 1.11
N PHE A 179 5.25 17.87 -0.04
CA PHE A 179 5.18 19.32 -0.21
C PHE A 179 3.90 19.87 0.44
N ASP A 180 3.95 21.08 0.99
CA ASP A 180 2.78 21.73 1.60
C ASP A 180 1.59 21.79 0.63
N TYR A 181 1.84 22.06 -0.66
CA TYR A 181 0.75 22.09 -1.65
C TYR A 181 0.12 20.71 -1.90
N GLU A 182 0.88 19.61 -1.80
CA GLU A 182 0.31 18.24 -1.91
C GLU A 182 -0.60 17.94 -0.73
N HIS A 183 -0.25 18.48 0.44
CA HIS A 183 -1.03 18.37 1.65
C HIS A 183 -2.32 19.21 1.56
N GLU A 184 -2.21 20.46 1.13
CA GLU A 184 -3.34 21.39 0.98
C GLU A 184 -4.36 20.91 -0.06
N LEU A 185 -3.92 20.38 -1.20
CA LEU A 185 -4.81 19.83 -2.24
C LEU A 185 -5.65 18.65 -1.75
N ALA A 186 -5.17 17.91 -0.75
CA ALA A 186 -5.93 16.82 -0.15
C ALA A 186 -7.13 17.32 0.67
N ASP A 187 -7.07 18.56 1.16
CA ASP A 187 -8.05 19.17 2.05
C ASP A 187 -9.04 20.09 1.32
N GLU A 188 -8.73 20.53 0.11
CA GLU A 188 -9.63 21.36 -0.70
C GLU A 188 -10.73 20.52 -1.41
N GLU A 189 -11.94 21.12 -1.56
CA GLU A 189 -12.98 20.52 -2.41
C GLU A 189 -12.49 20.59 -3.86
N ALA A 190 -12.15 19.43 -4.44
CA ALA A 190 -11.73 19.34 -5.83
C ALA A 190 -12.92 19.69 -6.76
N ASP A 191 -12.99 20.95 -7.19
CA ASP A 191 -14.13 21.54 -7.92
C ASP A 191 -14.15 21.22 -9.44
N GLU A 192 -13.18 20.48 -9.98
CA GLU A 192 -13.06 20.27 -11.44
C GLU A 192 -13.15 18.78 -11.83
N GLU A 193 -14.02 18.37 -12.77
CA GLU A 193 -14.13 16.97 -13.22
C GLU A 193 -12.88 16.39 -13.93
N ASP A 194 -11.84 17.20 -14.16
CA ASP A 194 -10.67 16.87 -14.99
C ASP A 194 -9.32 16.79 -14.23
N SER A 195 -9.28 16.81 -12.88
CA SER A 195 -8.00 16.62 -12.16
C SER A 195 -7.68 15.13 -11.99
N GLU A 196 -6.41 14.74 -12.15
CA GLU A 196 -5.91 13.36 -11.92
C GLU A 196 -5.85 13.01 -10.41
N GLU A 197 -6.52 13.77 -9.54
CA GLU A 197 -6.46 13.63 -8.09
C GLU A 197 -7.36 12.51 -7.58
N ILE A 198 -6.93 11.88 -6.47
CA ILE A 198 -7.66 10.78 -5.83
C ILE A 198 -8.69 11.37 -4.86
N ARG A 199 -9.98 11.24 -5.19
CA ARG A 199 -11.09 11.86 -4.42
C ARG A 199 -11.94 10.85 -3.68
N CYS A 200 -11.87 9.58 -4.07
CA CYS A 200 -12.61 8.50 -3.46
C CYS A 200 -11.90 7.15 -3.57
N ASP A 201 -12.51 6.12 -2.96
CA ASP A 201 -11.99 4.75 -2.98
C ASP A 201 -11.91 4.16 -4.41
N ASP A 202 -12.79 4.59 -5.31
CA ASP A 202 -12.75 4.16 -6.71
C ASP A 202 -11.52 4.71 -7.44
N ASP A 203 -11.22 6.01 -7.30
CA ASP A 203 -10.06 6.64 -7.95
C ASP A 203 -8.75 6.00 -7.43
N LEU A 204 -8.70 5.72 -6.13
CA LEU A 204 -7.58 5.05 -5.49
C LEU A 204 -7.37 3.64 -6.04
N LEU A 205 -8.46 2.89 -6.26
CA LEU A 205 -8.39 1.58 -6.90
C LEU A 205 -8.00 1.68 -8.37
N GLU A 206 -8.47 2.69 -9.09
CA GLU A 206 -8.12 2.89 -10.50
C GLU A 206 -6.63 3.17 -10.69
N GLN A 207 -6.02 3.97 -9.81
CA GLN A 207 -4.57 4.19 -9.77
C GLN A 207 -3.78 2.90 -9.46
N PHE A 208 -4.33 2.03 -8.62
CA PHE A 208 -3.72 0.72 -8.33
C PHE A 208 -3.88 -0.27 -9.49
N LEU A 209 -5.07 -0.35 -10.10
CA LEU A 209 -5.49 -1.37 -11.07
C LEU A 209 -4.93 -1.14 -12.48
N THR A 210 -3.64 -0.84 -12.58
CA THR A 210 -2.90 -0.76 -13.84
C THR A 210 -2.85 -2.11 -14.58
N ASP A 211 -2.65 -2.08 -15.89
CA ASP A 211 -2.59 -3.28 -16.74
C ASP A 211 -1.54 -4.29 -16.26
N ASP A 212 -0.39 -3.84 -15.77
CA ASP A 212 0.66 -4.71 -15.24
C ASP A 212 0.18 -5.56 -14.05
N ILE A 213 -0.70 -5.02 -13.20
CA ILE A 213 -1.26 -5.72 -12.04
C ILE A 213 -2.39 -6.66 -12.49
N VAL A 214 -3.34 -6.15 -13.28
CA VAL A 214 -4.54 -6.89 -13.67
C VAL A 214 -4.19 -8.04 -14.61
N SER A 215 -3.27 -7.83 -15.55
CA SER A 215 -2.87 -8.80 -16.57
C SER A 215 -1.65 -9.64 -16.21
N PHE A 216 -1.15 -9.56 -14.97
CA PHE A 216 0.06 -10.28 -14.53
C PHE A 216 0.07 -11.78 -14.92
N ASN A 217 -1.03 -12.49 -14.62
CA ASN A 217 -1.13 -13.92 -14.93
C ASN A 217 -1.09 -14.19 -16.44
N ASP A 218 -1.66 -13.31 -17.25
CA ASP A 218 -1.68 -13.47 -18.71
C ASP A 218 -0.30 -13.17 -19.30
N SER A 219 0.43 -12.21 -18.74
CA SER A 219 1.86 -11.98 -19.06
C SER A 219 2.70 -13.21 -18.74
N LEU A 220 2.52 -13.85 -17.58
CA LEU A 220 3.23 -15.09 -17.25
C LEU A 220 2.88 -16.25 -18.19
N LYS A 221 1.60 -16.42 -18.54
CA LYS A 221 1.17 -17.44 -19.50
C LYS A 221 1.81 -17.21 -20.87
N LYS A 222 1.87 -15.96 -21.32
CA LYS A 222 2.48 -15.59 -22.60
C LYS A 222 3.96 -15.98 -22.64
N LEU A 223 4.73 -15.66 -21.60
CA LEU A 223 6.15 -16.04 -21.51
C LEU A 223 6.34 -17.57 -21.57
N LYS A 224 5.45 -18.33 -20.91
CA LYS A 224 5.47 -19.80 -20.99
C LYS A 224 5.17 -20.32 -22.40
N ILE A 225 4.18 -19.74 -23.09
CA ILE A 225 3.83 -20.10 -24.48
C ILE A 225 4.98 -19.77 -25.43
N GLU A 226 5.71 -18.68 -25.19
CA GLU A 226 6.90 -18.27 -25.94
C GLU A 226 8.14 -19.16 -25.66
N GLY A 227 8.01 -20.17 -24.79
CA GLY A 227 9.08 -21.13 -24.50
C GLY A 227 10.19 -20.56 -23.61
N LYS A 228 9.92 -19.50 -22.85
CA LYS A 228 10.85 -18.98 -21.85
C LYS A 228 11.10 -20.02 -20.76
N SER A 229 12.34 -20.10 -20.28
CA SER A 229 12.70 -20.98 -19.18
C SER A 229 12.08 -20.48 -17.87
N ASP A 230 11.97 -21.35 -16.87
CA ASP A 230 11.52 -20.94 -15.53
C ASP A 230 12.45 -19.87 -14.94
N ASP A 231 13.75 -19.92 -15.23
CA ASP A 231 14.73 -18.90 -14.82
C ASP A 231 14.45 -17.54 -15.48
N ASP A 232 14.12 -17.52 -16.77
CA ASP A 232 13.75 -16.28 -17.48
C ASP A 232 12.45 -15.69 -16.93
N ILE A 233 11.48 -16.53 -16.58
CA ILE A 233 10.22 -16.10 -15.96
C ILE A 233 10.47 -15.55 -14.57
N MET A 234 11.32 -16.20 -13.77
CA MET A 234 11.71 -15.69 -12.46
C MET A 234 12.44 -14.36 -12.56
N LYS A 235 13.35 -14.23 -13.53
CA LYS A 235 14.02 -12.96 -13.81
C LYS A 235 13.01 -11.86 -14.15
N TYR A 236 12.04 -12.14 -15.02
CA TYR A 236 10.96 -11.20 -15.32
C TYR A 236 10.19 -10.79 -14.06
N ILE A 237 9.79 -11.75 -13.22
CA ILE A 237 9.05 -11.47 -11.98
C ILE A 237 9.85 -10.59 -11.02
N VAL A 238 11.16 -10.82 -10.91
CA VAL A 238 12.02 -10.14 -9.93
C VAL A 238 12.50 -8.78 -10.43
N GLU A 239 12.86 -8.65 -11.70
CA GLU A 239 13.56 -7.48 -12.23
C GLU A 239 12.68 -6.58 -13.09
N GLU A 240 11.72 -7.14 -13.82
CA GLU A 240 10.95 -6.41 -14.84
C GLU A 240 9.50 -6.17 -14.43
N CYS A 241 8.99 -6.93 -13.46
CA CYS A 241 7.59 -6.94 -13.11
C CYS A 241 7.20 -5.76 -12.20
N ARG A 242 6.29 -4.92 -12.67
CA ARG A 242 5.80 -3.73 -11.97
C ARG A 242 4.53 -3.99 -11.15
N ILE A 243 4.50 -5.11 -10.45
CA ILE A 243 3.35 -5.50 -9.61
C ILE A 243 3.35 -4.80 -8.24
N GLY A 244 4.51 -4.43 -7.70
CA GLY A 244 4.57 -3.64 -6.47
C GLY A 244 4.30 -2.16 -6.76
N LYS A 245 3.29 -1.58 -6.10
CA LYS A 245 2.90 -0.17 -6.29
C LYS A 245 3.00 0.62 -4.99
N VAL A 246 4.20 1.06 -4.62
CA VAL A 246 4.35 1.98 -3.49
C VAL A 246 3.94 3.37 -3.95
N PHE A 247 3.02 4.03 -3.24
CA PHE A 247 2.75 5.43 -3.49
C PHE A 247 3.85 6.28 -2.88
N ILE A 248 4.43 7.18 -3.68
CA ILE A 248 5.54 8.03 -3.27
C ILE A 248 5.10 9.48 -3.48
N PRO A 249 5.12 10.33 -2.43
CA PRO A 249 4.86 11.75 -2.59
C PRO A 249 5.87 12.38 -3.56
N MET A 250 5.50 13.46 -4.23
CA MET A 250 6.41 14.15 -5.15
C MET A 250 7.66 14.64 -4.43
N ALA A 251 7.53 15.21 -3.22
CA ALA A 251 8.68 15.60 -2.42
C ALA A 251 9.65 14.44 -2.16
N GLY A 252 9.12 13.26 -1.83
CA GLY A 252 9.91 12.04 -1.68
C GLY A 252 10.59 11.60 -2.98
N GLY A 253 9.87 11.68 -4.11
CA GLY A 253 10.42 11.39 -5.43
C GLY A 253 11.60 12.30 -5.80
N THR A 254 11.43 13.61 -5.66
CA THR A 254 12.46 14.62 -6.02
C THR A 254 13.69 14.50 -5.13
N ILE A 255 13.52 14.44 -3.80
CA ILE A 255 14.63 14.41 -2.85
C ILE A 255 15.52 13.17 -3.03
N PHE A 256 14.92 12.02 -3.40
CA PHE A 256 15.65 10.77 -3.53
C PHE A 256 16.08 10.42 -4.96
N SER A 257 15.50 11.04 -5.99
CA SER A 257 15.97 10.90 -7.37
C SER A 257 17.21 11.74 -7.67
N GLY A 258 17.48 12.78 -6.87
CA GLY A 258 18.60 13.70 -7.08
C GLY A 258 18.47 14.52 -8.36
N GLU A 259 17.26 14.60 -8.92
CA GLU A 259 16.93 15.49 -10.03
C GLU A 259 16.62 16.87 -9.45
N ASP A 260 17.56 17.80 -9.64
CA ASP A 260 17.40 19.25 -9.39
C ASP A 260 16.54 19.92 -10.50
#